data_AF-A0A967F4K0-F1
#
_entry.id   AF-A0A967F4K0-F1
#
_cell.length_a   1.000
_cell.length_b   1.000
_cell.length_c   1.000
_cell.angle_alpha   90.00
_cell.angle_beta   90.00
_cell.angle_gamma   90.00
#
_symmetry.space_group_name_H-M   'P 1'
#
loop_
_entity.id
_entity.type
_entity.pdbx_description
1 polymer ?
#
loop_
_entity_poly.entity_id
_entity_poly.type
_entity_poly.pdbx_seq_one_letter_code
_entity_poly.pdbx_strand_id
1 'polypeptide(L)' 'MIDLHCHILPGIDDGAEDLGTALAMARMAVDDGITHA' A
#
# COMPACT_ATOMS: atom_id res chain seq x y z
N MET A 1 -8.56 -6.78 8.70
CA MET A 1 -9.36 -5.65 8.19
C MET A 1 -9.24 -5.64 6.67
N ILE A 2 -10.25 -5.16 5.93
CA ILE A 2 -10.17 -4.99 4.47
C ILE A 2 -10.11 -3.49 4.21
N ASP A 3 -9.08 -3.05 3.49
CA ASP A 3 -9.02 -1.72 2.89
C ASP A 3 -9.65 -1.80 1.49
N LEU A 4 -10.45 -0.81 1.13
CA LEU A 4 -11.15 -0.77 -0.16
C LEU A 4 -10.60 0.33 -1.07
N HIS A 5 -9.67 1.15 -0.59
CA HIS A 5 -9.10 2.25 -1.36
C HIS A 5 -7.64 2.48 -0.94
N CYS A 6 -6.72 1.91 -1.70
CA CYS A 6 -5.29 2.09 -1.50
C CYS A 6 -4.56 2.42 -2.81
N HIS A 7 -3.70 3.44 -2.76
CA HIS A 7 -2.83 3.84 -3.87
C HIS A 7 -1.43 3.20 -3.73
N ILE A 8 -1.38 1.87 -3.73
CA ILE A 8 -0.15 1.12 -3.44
C ILE A 8 0.66 0.74 -4.70
N LEU A 9 0.06 0.86 -5.89
CA LEU A 9 0.73 0.46 -7.13
C LEU A 9 1.80 1.50 -7.52
N PRO A 10 3.07 1.09 -7.70
CA PRO A 10 4.14 2.05 -7.92
C PRO A 10 4.09 2.68 -9.32
N GLY A 11 4.21 4.01 -9.39
CA GLY A 11 4.35 4.78 -10.62
C GLY A 11 3.08 4.87 -11.47
N ILE A 12 1.90 4.65 -10.88
CA ILE A 12 0.61 4.71 -11.59
C ILE A 12 -0.12 6.04 -11.37
N ASP A 13 -0.10 6.54 -10.14
CA ASP A 13 -0.83 7.74 -9.71
C ASP A 13 -0.03 8.51 -8.63
N ASP A 14 -0.72 9.26 -7.78
CA ASP A 14 -0.15 10.07 -6.70
C ASP A 14 0.18 9.28 -5.42
N GLY A 15 0.07 7.95 -5.45
CA GLY A 15 0.49 7.06 -4.38
C GLY A 15 1.99 6.77 -4.35
N ALA A 16 2.36 5.49 -4.41
CA ALA A 16 3.76 5.08 -4.34
C ALA A 16 4.55 5.47 -5.61
N GLU A 17 5.67 6.17 -5.45
CA GLU A 17 6.55 6.55 -6.58
C GLU A 17 7.30 5.34 -7.14
N ASP A 18 7.78 4.46 -6.26
CA ASP A 18 8.59 3.30 -6.62
C ASP A 18 8.22 2.04 -5.81
N LEU A 19 8.81 0.91 -6.21
CA LEU A 19 8.54 -0.37 -5.57
C LEU A 19 8.98 -0.38 -4.08
N GLY A 20 10.03 0.36 -3.73
CA GLY A 20 10.49 0.45 -2.34
C GLY A 20 9.45 1.10 -1.44
N THR A 21 8.86 2.20 -1.91
CA THR A 21 7.80 2.94 -1.24
C THR A 21 6.53 2.10 -1.12
N ALA A 22 6.12 1.42 -2.21
CA ALA A 22 4.98 0.52 -2.21
C ALA A 22 5.11 -0.61 -1.16
N LEU A 23 6.31 -1.21 -1.05
CA LEU A 23 6.57 -2.26 -0.07
C LEU A 23 6.58 -1.74 1.38
N ALA A 24 7.09 -0.52 1.61
CA ALA A 24 7.02 0.11 2.92
C ALA A 24 5.56 0.38 3.34
N MET A 25 4.73 0.87 2.43
CA MET A 25 3.28 1.06 2.64
C MET A 25 2.60 -0.27 2.95
N ALA A 26 2.89 -1.33 2.18
CA ALA A 26 2.34 -2.67 2.40
C ALA A 26 2.68 -3.20 3.80
N ARG A 27 3.93 -2.99 4.26
CA ARG A 27 4.38 -3.43 5.58
C ARG A 27 3.62 -2.73 6.70
N MET A 28 3.44 -1.42 6.61
CA MET A 28 2.65 -0.65 7.57
C MET A 28 1.18 -1.11 7.60
N ALA A 29 0.57 -1.35 6.42
CA ALA A 29 -0.80 -1.84 6.34
C ALA A 29 -0.98 -3.19 7.05
N VAL A 30 -0.02 -4.11 6.88
CA VAL A 30 -0.02 -5.40 7.60
C VAL A 30 0.13 -5.21 9.11
N ASP A 31 1.00 -4.31 9.55
CA ASP A 31 1.20 -4.00 10.96
C ASP A 31 -0.08 -3.39 11.60
N ASP A 32 -0.88 -2.66 10.82
CA ASP A 32 -2.21 -2.14 11.19
C ASP A 32 -3.34 -3.20 11.09
N GLY A 33 -3.02 -4.43 10.71
CA GLY A 33 -3.97 -5.54 10.64
C GLY A 33 -4.85 -5.56 9.38
N ILE A 34 -4.47 -4.82 8.33
CA ILE A 34 -5.07 -4.94 6.99
C ILE A 34 -4.56 -6.25 6.36
N THR A 35 -5.49 -7.06 5.85
CA THR A 35 -5.16 -8.36 5.24
C THR A 35 -5.53 -8.43 3.76
N HIS A 36 -6.33 -7.48 3.26
CA HIS A 36 -6.75 -7.35 1.86
C HIS A 36 -6.89 -5.86 1.55
N ALA A 37 -6.42 -5.43 0.37
CA ALA A 37 -6.46 -4.08 -0.16
C ALA A 37 -6.60 -4.12 -1.69
#